data_AF-A0A2K8WQD0-F1
#
_entry.id   AF-A0A2K8WQD0-F1
#
_cell.length_a   1.000
_cell.length_b   1.000
_cell.length_c   1.000
_cell.angle_alpha   90.00
_cell.angle_beta   90.00
_cell.angle_gamma   90.00
#
_symmetry.space_group_name_H-M   'P 1'
#
loop_
_entity.id
_entity.type
_entity.pdbx_description
1 polymer ?
#
loop_
_entity_poly.entity_id
_entity_poly.type
_entity_poly.pdbx_seq_one_letter_code
_entity_poly.pdbx_strand_id
1 'polypeptide(L)'
;MKNNQYKVPPYKNKALGLSASLTFATFLSTIGYMTSAEGAVLITGIETGNDVVLTLSGSLNTTGLTSPGGGSTSASIISPSNRGTIFFSPILNVILFEDAIANPDALIFGTGGFAFPSSSNVSGFLSIDTIGNNNKVFLPSTYQSGDPLSGEMIFNNETFASLGITPGTYISAFNSGANEDTITYQFVAASSTTPEPSTILGSIVLLGLGSVFAKKRVVN
;
A
#
# COMPACT_ATOMS: atom_id res chain seq x y z
N MET A 1 45.80 -59.75 -1.41
CA MET A 1 44.85 -58.66 -1.09
C MET A 1 45.57 -57.34 -1.35
N LYS A 2 45.26 -56.64 -2.45
CA LYS A 2 45.86 -55.34 -2.81
C LYS A 2 44.76 -54.28 -2.76
N ASN A 3 44.95 -53.28 -1.89
CA ASN A 3 43.99 -52.23 -1.58
C ASN A 3 43.75 -51.30 -2.77
N ASN A 4 42.48 -51.15 -3.14
CA ASN A 4 42.01 -50.24 -4.19
C ASN A 4 41.84 -48.84 -3.57
N GLN A 5 42.81 -47.95 -3.78
CA GLN A 5 42.72 -46.56 -3.34
C GLN A 5 41.79 -45.79 -4.29
N TYR A 6 40.58 -45.49 -3.83
CA TYR A 6 39.62 -44.64 -4.54
C TYR A 6 40.13 -43.20 -4.56
N LYS A 7 40.37 -42.67 -5.77
CA LYS A 7 40.79 -41.28 -6.00
C LYS A 7 39.55 -40.38 -6.01
N VAL A 8 39.38 -39.57 -4.97
CA VAL A 8 38.25 -38.63 -4.86
C VAL A 8 38.45 -37.46 -5.85
N PRO A 9 37.47 -37.13 -6.71
CA PRO A 9 37.59 -35.98 -7.60
C PRO A 9 37.45 -34.65 -6.83
N PRO A 10 38.07 -33.55 -7.31
CA PRO A 10 38.05 -32.27 -6.61
C PRO A 10 36.66 -31.61 -6.68
N TYR A 11 36.17 -31.14 -5.54
CA TYR A 11 34.96 -30.31 -5.43
C TYR A 11 35.17 -28.99 -6.17
N LYS A 12 34.42 -28.76 -7.24
CA LYS A 12 34.28 -27.44 -7.87
C LYS A 12 33.39 -26.59 -6.97
N ASN A 13 33.99 -25.66 -6.23
CA ASN A 13 33.26 -24.63 -5.49
C ASN A 13 32.47 -23.78 -6.50
N LYS A 14 31.15 -24.01 -6.59
CA LYS A 14 30.23 -23.06 -7.23
C LYS A 14 30.21 -21.81 -6.34
N ALA A 15 30.81 -20.74 -6.81
CA ALA A 15 30.68 -19.42 -6.20
C ALA A 15 29.19 -19.08 -6.09
N LEU A 16 28.71 -18.93 -4.85
CA LEU A 16 27.39 -18.39 -4.57
C LEU A 16 27.35 -16.97 -5.15
N GLY A 17 26.49 -16.79 -6.15
CA GLY A 17 26.18 -15.49 -6.71
C GLY A 17 25.64 -14.58 -5.60
N LEU A 18 26.35 -13.47 -5.41
CA LEU A 18 25.96 -12.35 -4.58
C LEU A 18 24.66 -11.76 -5.15
N SER A 19 23.49 -12.16 -4.65
CA SER A 19 22.23 -11.53 -5.06
C SER A 19 22.15 -10.13 -4.46
N ALA A 20 21.95 -9.16 -5.35
CA ALA A 20 21.93 -7.74 -5.11
C ALA A 20 21.04 -7.34 -3.92
N SER A 21 21.63 -6.57 -3.00
CA SER A 21 20.88 -5.84 -1.98
C SER A 21 20.09 -4.73 -2.67
N LEU A 22 18.77 -4.89 -2.76
CA LEU A 22 17.88 -3.88 -3.32
C LEU A 22 17.77 -2.73 -2.30
N THR A 23 18.37 -1.59 -2.64
CA THR A 23 18.33 -0.41 -1.78
C THR A 23 16.93 0.17 -1.82
N PHE A 24 16.24 0.14 -0.67
CA PHE A 24 14.92 0.75 -0.49
C PHE A 24 15.07 2.27 -0.47
N ALA A 25 14.60 2.96 -1.51
CA ALA A 25 14.60 4.42 -1.54
C ALA A 25 13.49 4.93 -0.62
N THR A 26 13.86 5.52 0.51
CA THR A 26 12.92 6.20 1.41
C THR A 26 12.52 7.54 0.81
N PHE A 27 11.30 7.64 0.30
CA PHE A 27 10.69 8.92 -0.05
C PHE A 27 9.95 9.46 1.17
N LEU A 28 10.59 10.34 1.94
CA LEU A 28 9.95 11.04 3.05
C LEU A 28 9.42 12.39 2.53
N SER A 29 8.17 12.41 2.06
CA SER A 29 7.45 13.66 1.86
C SER A 29 6.94 14.15 3.21
N THR A 30 7.38 15.33 3.64
CA THR A 30 6.91 15.98 4.87
C THR A 30 5.42 16.27 4.79
N ILE A 31 4.61 15.40 5.38
CA ILE A 31 3.21 15.68 5.73
C ILE A 31 3.26 16.61 6.95
N GLY A 32 2.52 17.72 6.91
CA GLY A 32 2.31 18.54 8.10
C GLY A 32 1.61 17.69 9.15
N TYR A 33 2.36 17.24 10.16
CA TYR A 33 1.81 16.52 11.30
C TYR A 33 0.89 17.48 12.06
N MET A 34 -0.42 17.27 11.95
CA MET A 34 -1.32 17.61 13.04
C MET A 34 -0.87 16.74 14.22
N THR A 35 -0.14 17.32 15.16
CA THR A 35 0.27 16.60 16.37
C THR A 35 -0.99 16.39 17.22
N SER A 36 -1.76 15.33 16.95
CA SER A 36 -2.46 14.70 18.06
C SER A 36 -1.37 14.07 18.92
N ALA A 37 -1.28 14.51 20.17
CA ALA A 37 -0.23 14.08 21.08
C ALA A 37 -0.46 12.66 21.62
N GLU A 38 -1.53 11.98 21.22
CA GLU A 38 -1.75 10.56 21.43
C GLU A 38 -2.30 9.95 20.12
N GLY A 39 -1.93 8.71 19.81
CA GLY A 39 -2.36 7.85 18.69
C GLY A 39 -2.78 8.47 17.34
N ALA A 40 -2.07 8.11 16.27
CA ALA A 40 -2.60 8.23 14.92
C ALA A 40 -2.35 6.95 14.17
N VAL A 41 -3.41 6.37 13.58
CA VAL A 41 -3.29 5.23 12.69
C VAL A 41 -3.08 5.71 11.27
N LEU A 42 -2.07 5.14 10.62
CA LEU A 42 -1.82 5.29 9.20
C LEU A 42 -1.85 3.93 8.52
N ILE A 43 -2.76 3.79 7.56
CA ILE A 43 -2.78 2.69 6.60
C ILE A 43 -2.29 3.23 5.26
N THR A 44 -1.21 2.66 4.73
CA THR A 44 -0.64 3.06 3.44
C THR A 44 -0.82 1.95 2.43
N GLY A 45 -1.32 2.25 1.24
CA GLY A 45 -1.32 1.35 0.10
C GLY A 45 -0.38 1.87 -0.99
N ILE A 46 0.44 0.98 -1.55
CA ILE A 46 1.32 1.26 -2.69
C ILE A 46 1.26 0.11 -3.71
N GLU A 47 1.34 0.45 -4.98
CA GLU A 47 1.64 -0.52 -6.04
C GLU A 47 3.16 -0.68 -6.15
N THR A 48 3.65 -1.90 -5.92
CA THR A 48 5.08 -2.24 -6.02
C THR A 48 5.26 -3.35 -7.04
N GLY A 49 5.79 -3.00 -8.22
CA GLY A 49 5.89 -3.96 -9.32
C GLY A 49 4.50 -4.36 -9.82
N ASN A 50 4.15 -5.63 -9.67
CA ASN A 50 2.86 -6.20 -10.06
C ASN A 50 1.92 -6.43 -8.88
N ASP A 51 2.30 -6.02 -7.68
CA ASP A 51 1.57 -6.31 -6.45
C ASP A 51 1.08 -5.02 -5.80
N VAL A 52 -0.01 -5.12 -5.05
CA VAL A 52 -0.44 -4.06 -4.13
C VAL A 52 -0.03 -4.44 -2.71
N VAL A 53 0.69 -3.55 -2.03
CA VAL A 53 1.09 -3.72 -0.64
C VAL A 53 0.39 -2.69 0.21
N LEU A 54 -0.33 -3.15 1.23
CA LEU A 54 -0.95 -2.32 2.26
C LEU A 54 -0.19 -2.53 3.57
N THR A 55 0.16 -1.43 4.25
CA THR A 55 0.80 -1.45 5.56
C THR A 55 -0.05 -0.69 6.58
N LEU A 56 -0.02 -1.14 7.82
CA LEU A 56 -0.62 -0.51 8.99
C LEU A 56 0.50 -0.08 9.93
N SER A 57 0.37 1.12 10.49
CA SER A 57 1.24 1.63 11.54
C SER A 57 0.48 2.60 12.45
N GLY A 58 0.95 2.77 13.69
CA GLY A 58 0.45 3.80 14.60
C GLY A 58 -0.07 3.24 15.91
N SER A 59 -1.00 3.95 16.54
CA SER A 59 -1.72 3.52 17.73
C SER A 59 -3.06 4.28 17.83
N LEU A 60 -3.96 3.82 18.70
CA LEU A 60 -5.24 4.45 18.98
C LEU A 60 -5.39 4.71 20.48
N ASN A 61 -5.90 5.89 20.81
CA ASN A 61 -6.26 6.33 22.13
C ASN A 61 -7.69 5.87 22.43
N THR A 62 -7.81 4.73 23.08
CA THR A 62 -9.12 4.18 23.48
C THR A 62 -9.58 4.74 24.83
N THR A 63 -8.90 5.73 25.40
CA THR A 63 -9.27 6.32 26.68
C THR A 63 -10.68 6.90 26.63
N GLY A 64 -11.49 6.52 27.62
CA GLY A 64 -12.89 6.97 27.72
C GLY A 64 -13.87 6.21 26.82
N LEU A 65 -13.41 5.32 25.93
CA LEU A 65 -14.29 4.44 25.18
C LEU A 65 -14.73 3.25 26.04
N THR A 66 -16.01 2.90 25.95
CA THR A 66 -16.57 1.69 26.56
C THR A 66 -16.71 0.60 25.52
N SER A 67 -16.08 -0.55 25.75
CA SER A 67 -16.30 -1.74 24.93
C SER A 67 -17.55 -2.49 25.40
N PRO A 68 -18.52 -2.78 24.51
CA PRO A 68 -19.71 -3.56 24.87
C PRO A 68 -19.40 -5.06 25.00
N GLY A 69 -18.19 -5.51 24.65
CA GLY A 69 -17.77 -6.91 24.76
C GLY A 69 -16.68 -7.29 23.77
N GLY A 70 -16.30 -8.57 23.81
CA GLY A 70 -15.35 -9.15 22.86
C GLY A 70 -16.04 -9.87 21.71
N GLY A 71 -15.27 -10.21 20.68
CA GLY A 71 -15.74 -10.96 19.52
C GLY A 71 -14.63 -11.77 18.86
N SER A 72 -14.87 -12.15 17.60
CA SER A 72 -13.89 -12.78 16.74
C SER A 72 -13.80 -12.02 15.43
N THR A 73 -12.59 -11.80 14.93
CA THR A 73 -12.37 -11.23 13.59
C THR A 73 -12.42 -12.31 12.51
N SER A 74 -12.66 -11.84 11.28
CA SER A 74 -12.48 -12.64 10.06
C SER A 74 -11.04 -12.56 9.57
N ALA A 75 -10.74 -13.31 8.50
CA ALA A 75 -9.48 -13.16 7.78
C ALA A 75 -9.27 -11.72 7.27
N SER A 76 -8.01 -11.35 7.06
CA SER A 76 -7.62 -10.09 6.43
C SER A 76 -8.39 -9.87 5.12
N ILE A 77 -8.92 -8.67 4.93
CA ILE A 77 -9.78 -8.33 3.80
C ILE A 77 -9.80 -6.82 3.59
N ILE A 78 -10.06 -6.39 2.36
CA ILE A 78 -10.43 -5.00 2.06
C ILE A 78 -11.77 -4.97 1.35
N SER A 79 -12.50 -3.87 1.52
CA SER A 79 -13.61 -3.49 0.66
C SER A 79 -13.65 -1.98 0.49
N PRO A 80 -13.17 -1.44 -0.65
CA PRO A 80 -13.15 0.00 -0.91
C PRO A 80 -14.53 0.66 -0.81
N SER A 81 -15.56 -0.01 -1.33
CA SER A 81 -16.93 0.54 -1.42
C SER A 81 -17.78 0.34 -0.17
N ASN A 82 -17.53 -0.71 0.61
CA ASN A 82 -18.27 -0.99 1.84
C ASN A 82 -17.71 -0.13 2.98
N ARG A 83 -17.95 1.19 2.90
CA ARG A 83 -17.60 2.18 3.93
C ARG A 83 -16.13 2.10 4.36
N GLY A 84 -15.25 1.78 3.41
CA GLY A 84 -13.80 1.71 3.63
C GLY A 84 -13.34 0.58 4.54
N THR A 85 -14.00 -0.58 4.51
CA THR A 85 -13.64 -1.73 5.35
C THR A 85 -12.20 -2.17 5.06
N ILE A 86 -11.37 -2.26 6.10
CA ILE A 86 -10.03 -2.85 6.05
C ILE A 86 -9.81 -3.66 7.32
N PHE A 87 -9.56 -4.96 7.16
CA PHE A 87 -9.14 -5.84 8.26
C PHE A 87 -7.70 -6.27 8.02
N PHE A 88 -6.81 -5.83 8.91
CA PHE A 88 -5.49 -6.45 9.06
C PHE A 88 -5.62 -7.50 10.14
N SER A 89 -6.18 -8.70 9.93
CA SER A 89 -6.51 -9.56 11.08
C SER A 89 -6.22 -11.06 10.88
N PRO A 90 -5.51 -11.70 11.83
CA PRO A 90 -5.65 -13.12 12.05
C PRO A 90 -6.94 -13.41 12.84
N ILE A 91 -7.53 -14.59 12.65
CA ILE A 91 -8.74 -15.01 13.39
C ILE A 91 -8.39 -15.17 14.89
N LEU A 92 -8.70 -14.16 15.71
CA LEU A 92 -8.37 -14.10 17.14
C LEU A 92 -9.51 -13.51 17.97
N ASN A 93 -9.36 -13.56 19.30
CA ASN A 93 -10.24 -12.88 20.26
C ASN A 93 -9.94 -11.38 20.27
N VAL A 94 -11.00 -10.58 20.12
CA VAL A 94 -10.90 -9.13 19.93
C VAL A 94 -11.69 -8.39 21.00
N ILE A 95 -11.33 -7.14 21.27
CA ILE A 95 -12.22 -6.15 21.87
C ILE A 95 -12.81 -5.29 20.75
N LEU A 96 -14.03 -4.81 20.94
CA LEU A 96 -14.70 -3.96 19.96
C LEU A 96 -15.09 -2.62 20.58
N PHE A 97 -15.01 -1.57 19.77
CA PHE A 97 -15.51 -0.24 20.10
C PHE A 97 -16.54 0.16 19.04
N GLU A 98 -17.76 0.46 19.48
CA GLU A 98 -18.85 0.91 18.60
C GLU A 98 -18.84 2.44 18.52
N ASP A 99 -19.20 2.96 17.35
CA ASP A 99 -19.36 4.39 17.06
C ASP A 99 -18.12 5.24 17.37
N ALA A 100 -16.94 4.60 17.40
CA ALA A 100 -15.68 5.26 17.68
C ALA A 100 -15.12 6.05 16.48
N ILE A 101 -15.73 5.94 15.30
CA ILE A 101 -15.35 6.67 14.08
C ILE A 101 -16.43 7.71 13.79
N ALA A 102 -16.03 8.99 13.78
CA ALA A 102 -16.95 10.11 13.64
C ALA A 102 -17.58 10.22 12.23
N ASN A 103 -16.77 10.04 11.18
CA ASN A 103 -17.23 10.07 9.79
C ASN A 103 -16.72 8.83 9.02
N PRO A 104 -17.38 7.67 9.18
CA PRO A 104 -17.01 6.42 8.51
C PRO A 104 -17.04 6.50 6.99
N ASP A 105 -17.91 7.35 6.41
CA ASP A 105 -18.02 7.48 4.96
C ASP A 105 -16.82 8.25 4.37
N ALA A 106 -16.12 9.05 5.19
CA ALA A 106 -14.84 9.66 4.80
C ALA A 106 -13.71 8.65 4.61
N LEU A 107 -13.90 7.39 5.04
CA LEU A 107 -12.97 6.30 4.83
C LEU A 107 -13.31 5.48 3.58
N ILE A 108 -14.36 5.78 2.80
CA ILE A 108 -14.63 5.11 1.52
C ILE A 108 -13.51 5.45 0.53
N PHE A 109 -12.78 4.44 0.08
CA PHE A 109 -11.58 4.61 -0.76
C PHE A 109 -11.71 3.99 -2.16
N GLY A 110 -12.93 3.79 -2.64
CA GLY A 110 -13.18 3.39 -4.02
C GLY A 110 -14.49 2.65 -4.22
N THR A 111 -14.57 1.91 -5.33
CA THR A 111 -15.78 1.19 -5.77
C THR A 111 -15.63 -0.33 -5.71
N GLY A 112 -14.45 -0.83 -5.34
CA GLY A 112 -14.16 -2.26 -5.26
C GLY A 112 -15.02 -3.00 -4.24
N GLY A 113 -15.27 -4.28 -4.53
CA GLY A 113 -15.92 -5.22 -3.61
C GLY A 113 -14.93 -5.79 -2.59
N PHE A 114 -15.31 -6.92 -1.98
CA PHE A 114 -14.41 -7.65 -1.09
C PHE A 114 -13.23 -8.24 -1.86
N ALA A 115 -12.01 -8.00 -1.36
CA ALA A 115 -10.78 -8.62 -1.86
C ALA A 115 -9.94 -9.16 -0.70
N PHE A 116 -9.39 -10.35 -0.89
CA PHE A 116 -8.57 -11.05 0.10
C PHE A 116 -7.09 -10.97 -0.31
N PRO A 117 -6.18 -10.67 0.62
CA PRO A 117 -4.76 -10.61 0.31
C PRO A 117 -4.20 -12.03 0.08
N SER A 118 -3.17 -12.11 -0.77
CA SER A 118 -2.39 -13.33 -0.99
C SER A 118 -1.57 -13.73 0.24
N SER A 119 -1.12 -12.75 1.02
CA SER A 119 -0.48 -12.94 2.31
C SER A 119 -0.72 -11.75 3.23
N SER A 120 -0.68 -11.99 4.55
CA SER A 120 -0.73 -10.92 5.54
C SER A 120 0.10 -11.28 6.76
N ASN A 121 0.76 -10.28 7.35
CA ASN A 121 1.45 -10.38 8.63
C ASN A 121 0.94 -9.26 9.53
N VAL A 122 0.54 -9.58 10.76
CA VAL A 122 -0.09 -8.59 11.64
C VAL A 122 0.43 -8.74 13.07
N SER A 123 0.90 -7.64 13.62
CA SER A 123 1.23 -7.48 15.04
C SER A 123 0.45 -6.29 15.59
N GLY A 124 -0.66 -6.56 16.29
CA GLY A 124 -1.64 -5.52 16.61
C GLY A 124 -2.54 -5.28 15.40
N PHE A 125 -3.64 -6.02 15.32
CA PHE A 125 -4.59 -5.87 14.23
C PHE A 125 -5.46 -4.64 14.42
N LEU A 126 -5.89 -4.06 13.31
CA LEU A 126 -6.99 -3.13 13.24
C LEU A 126 -7.97 -3.66 12.21
N SER A 127 -9.21 -3.86 12.65
CA SER A 127 -10.32 -4.11 11.75
C SER A 127 -11.35 -3.01 11.91
N ILE A 128 -11.60 -2.30 10.82
CA ILE A 128 -12.66 -1.30 10.75
C ILE A 128 -13.81 -1.94 9.99
N ASP A 129 -14.84 -2.33 10.73
CA ASP A 129 -16.06 -2.90 10.18
C ASP A 129 -17.16 -1.86 10.23
N THR A 130 -17.64 -1.51 9.06
CA THR A 130 -18.70 -0.55 8.87
C THR A 130 -19.92 -1.21 8.24
N ILE A 131 -20.03 -2.55 8.27
CA ILE A 131 -21.16 -3.33 7.76
C ILE A 131 -22.45 -2.94 8.53
N GLY A 132 -23.46 -2.51 7.77
CA GLY A 132 -24.71 -2.00 8.32
C GLY A 132 -24.56 -0.58 8.87
N ASN A 133 -25.34 -0.24 9.89
CA ASN A 133 -25.32 1.10 10.52
C ASN A 133 -24.28 1.22 11.66
N ASN A 134 -23.45 0.20 11.89
CA ASN A 134 -22.55 0.17 13.04
C ASN A 134 -21.12 0.41 12.58
N ASN A 135 -20.43 1.39 13.16
CA ASN A 135 -19.00 1.58 12.95
C ASN A 135 -18.26 0.89 14.08
N LYS A 136 -17.59 -0.21 13.79
CA LYS A 136 -16.87 -1.00 14.78
C LYS A 136 -15.39 -0.96 14.49
N VAL A 137 -14.63 -0.66 15.53
CA VAL A 137 -13.19 -0.82 15.55
C VAL A 137 -12.86 -2.02 16.41
N PHE A 138 -12.21 -3.01 15.82
CA PHE A 138 -11.71 -4.17 16.55
C PHE A 138 -10.21 -4.07 16.74
N LEU A 139 -9.78 -4.34 17.96
CA LEU A 139 -8.38 -4.40 18.39
C LEU A 139 -8.13 -5.71 19.13
N PRO A 140 -6.86 -6.16 19.28
CA PRO A 140 -6.53 -7.29 20.12
C PRO A 140 -7.16 -7.16 21.49
N SER A 141 -7.70 -8.25 22.04
CA SER A 141 -8.28 -8.21 23.39
C SER A 141 -7.30 -7.81 24.50
N THR A 142 -6.00 -7.85 24.21
CA THR A 142 -4.91 -7.39 25.07
C THR A 142 -4.45 -5.96 24.79
N TYR A 143 -5.05 -5.27 23.82
CA TYR A 143 -4.68 -3.91 23.43
C TYR A 143 -4.95 -2.94 24.57
N GLN A 144 -3.95 -2.14 24.91
CA GLN A 144 -4.05 -1.01 25.81
C GLN A 144 -3.96 0.30 25.01
N SER A 145 -4.63 1.34 25.50
CA SER A 145 -4.63 2.65 24.84
C SER A 145 -3.22 3.12 24.52
N GLY A 146 -2.95 3.45 23.26
CA GLY A 146 -1.64 3.87 22.78
C GLY A 146 -0.65 2.75 22.44
N ASP A 147 -1.01 1.47 22.63
CA ASP A 147 -0.19 0.34 22.19
C ASP A 147 0.08 0.41 20.68
N PRO A 148 1.28 0.03 20.23
CA PRO A 148 1.62 0.07 18.82
C PRO A 148 0.81 -0.96 18.03
N LEU A 149 0.35 -0.53 16.86
CA LEU A 149 -0.29 -1.33 15.82
C LEU A 149 0.63 -1.38 14.61
N SER A 150 0.85 -2.57 14.06
CA SER A 150 1.52 -2.72 12.78
C SER A 150 1.06 -3.95 12.02
N GLY A 151 1.03 -3.84 10.70
CA GLY A 151 0.63 -4.95 9.85
C GLY A 151 0.95 -4.72 8.39
N GLU A 152 0.84 -5.79 7.62
CA GLU A 152 1.07 -5.83 6.19
C GLU A 152 0.07 -6.78 5.53
N MET A 153 -0.43 -6.39 4.37
CA MET A 153 -1.20 -7.22 3.46
C MET A 153 -0.63 -7.08 2.06
N ILE A 154 -0.45 -8.19 1.36
CA ILE A 154 0.05 -8.22 -0.01
C ILE A 154 -1.00 -8.85 -0.92
N PHE A 155 -1.32 -8.18 -2.01
CA PHE A 155 -2.20 -8.65 -3.07
C PHE A 155 -1.35 -8.89 -4.32
N ASN A 156 -1.04 -10.15 -4.60
CA ASN A 156 -0.15 -10.51 -5.70
C ASN A 156 -0.86 -10.36 -7.05
N ASN A 157 -0.17 -9.82 -8.05
CA ASN A 157 -0.68 -9.61 -9.41
C ASN A 157 -1.94 -8.73 -9.46
N GLU A 158 -2.07 -7.80 -8.51
CA GLU A 158 -3.18 -6.85 -8.43
C GLU A 158 -2.68 -5.42 -8.64
N THR A 159 -3.62 -4.55 -8.98
CA THR A 159 -3.44 -3.10 -9.10
C THR A 159 -4.53 -2.42 -8.26
N PHE A 160 -4.38 -1.14 -7.97
CA PHE A 160 -5.47 -0.36 -7.40
C PHE A 160 -6.70 -0.39 -8.28
N ALA A 161 -6.53 -0.34 -9.61
CA ALA A 161 -7.64 -0.38 -10.55
C ALA A 161 -8.40 -1.72 -10.47
N SER A 162 -7.70 -2.86 -10.44
CA SER A 162 -8.35 -4.18 -10.35
C SER A 162 -9.00 -4.42 -8.99
N LEU A 163 -8.43 -3.87 -7.91
CA LEU A 163 -9.04 -3.87 -6.58
C LEU A 163 -10.16 -2.82 -6.42
N GLY A 164 -10.35 -1.94 -7.40
CA GLY A 164 -11.32 -0.84 -7.32
C GLY A 164 -10.98 0.20 -6.24
N ILE A 165 -9.70 0.36 -5.92
CA ILE A 165 -9.15 1.39 -5.04
C ILE A 165 -8.96 2.67 -5.86
N THR A 166 -9.43 3.79 -5.30
CA THR A 166 -9.17 5.13 -5.84
C THR A 166 -8.00 5.75 -5.07
N PRO A 167 -6.87 6.06 -5.72
CA PRO A 167 -5.74 6.73 -5.07
C PRO A 167 -6.17 8.04 -4.40
N GLY A 168 -5.62 8.33 -3.22
CA GLY A 168 -6.01 9.49 -2.43
C GLY A 168 -5.65 9.37 -0.95
N THR A 169 -6.06 10.37 -0.18
CA THR A 169 -5.93 10.38 1.28
C THR A 169 -7.31 10.53 1.89
N TYR A 170 -7.65 9.62 2.79
CA TYR A 170 -8.97 9.46 3.41
C TYR A 170 -8.76 9.52 4.92
N ILE A 171 -9.45 10.43 5.60
CA ILE A 171 -9.20 10.71 7.02
C ILE A 171 -10.53 10.76 7.75
N SER A 172 -10.61 10.07 8.89
CA SER A 172 -11.68 10.27 9.87
C SER A 172 -11.10 10.43 11.26
N ALA A 173 -11.77 11.21 12.09
CA ALA A 173 -11.52 11.23 13.52
C ALA A 173 -11.92 9.89 14.14
N PHE A 174 -11.14 9.47 15.13
CA PHE A 174 -11.39 8.35 16.03
C PHE A 174 -11.51 8.89 17.46
N ASN A 175 -12.44 8.34 18.25
CA ASN A 175 -12.77 8.87 19.57
C ASN A 175 -13.21 10.36 19.48
N SER A 176 -13.22 11.10 20.58
CA SER A 176 -13.69 12.48 20.59
C SER A 176 -13.11 13.32 21.73
N GLY A 177 -13.23 14.64 21.59
CA GLY A 177 -12.86 15.59 22.64
C GLY A 177 -11.36 15.60 22.93
N ALA A 178 -10.99 15.49 24.20
CA ALA A 178 -9.58 15.51 24.60
C ALA A 178 -8.80 14.23 24.24
N ASN A 179 -9.50 13.16 23.88
CA ASN A 179 -8.92 11.86 23.52
C ASN A 179 -9.05 11.58 22.01
N GLU A 180 -9.34 12.60 21.20
CA GLU A 180 -9.54 12.46 19.76
C GLU A 180 -8.22 12.13 19.05
N ASP A 181 -8.28 11.11 18.21
CA ASP A 181 -7.21 10.59 17.38
C ASP A 181 -7.63 10.59 15.90
N THR A 182 -6.74 10.14 15.02
CA THR A 182 -7.03 10.06 13.59
C THR A 182 -6.76 8.67 13.01
N ILE A 183 -7.63 8.25 12.09
CA ILE A 183 -7.41 7.13 11.18
C ILE A 183 -7.24 7.71 9.78
N THR A 184 -6.07 7.44 9.18
CA THR A 184 -5.72 7.90 7.84
C THR A 184 -5.48 6.71 6.93
N TYR A 185 -6.16 6.66 5.79
CA TYR A 185 -5.79 5.79 4.67
C TYR A 185 -5.10 6.62 3.60
N GLN A 186 -3.96 6.17 3.11
CA GLN A 186 -3.19 6.83 2.07
C GLN A 186 -2.85 5.84 0.96
N PHE A 187 -3.49 5.99 -0.19
CA PHE A 187 -3.24 5.17 -1.38
C PHE A 187 -2.48 5.98 -2.42
N VAL A 188 -1.20 5.67 -2.61
CA VAL A 188 -0.30 6.43 -3.49
C VAL A 188 -0.15 5.70 -4.81
N ALA A 189 -0.69 6.27 -5.89
CA ALA A 189 -0.54 5.70 -7.23
C ALA A 189 0.94 5.63 -7.61
N ALA A 190 1.34 4.57 -8.31
CA ALA A 190 2.66 4.52 -8.93
C ALA A 190 2.80 5.72 -9.89
N SER A 191 3.78 6.59 -9.66
CA SER A 191 4.08 7.67 -10.59
C SER A 191 4.52 7.05 -11.91
N SER A 192 3.70 7.18 -12.95
CA SER A 192 4.06 6.73 -14.30
C SER A 192 5.13 7.67 -14.87
N THR A 193 6.39 7.48 -14.49
CA THR A 193 7.52 8.22 -15.08
C THR A 193 7.88 7.69 -16.46
N THR A 194 6.92 7.22 -17.25
CA THR A 194 7.17 6.82 -18.63
C THR A 194 7.44 8.11 -19.41
N PRO A 195 8.67 8.38 -19.89
CA PRO A 195 8.87 9.47 -20.82
C PRO A 195 8.09 9.07 -22.07
N GLU A 196 7.07 9.82 -22.44
CA GLU A 196 6.50 9.64 -23.78
C GLU A 196 7.65 9.83 -24.76
N PRO A 197 8.00 8.83 -25.59
CA PRO A 197 8.85 9.09 -26.74
C PRO A 197 8.02 9.95 -27.67
N SER A 198 8.05 11.27 -27.45
CA SER A 198 7.52 12.23 -28.40
C SER A 198 8.12 11.87 -29.75
N THR A 199 7.19 11.57 -30.65
CA THR A 199 7.45 11.09 -32.00
C THR A 199 8.06 12.24 -32.81
N ILE A 200 9.35 12.56 -32.60
CA ILE A 200 10.09 13.55 -33.38
C ILE A 200 10.67 12.89 -34.65
N LEU A 201 9.91 11.98 -35.28
CA LEU A 201 10.24 11.35 -36.55
C LEU A 201 9.23 11.69 -37.67
N GLY A 202 8.29 12.62 -37.43
CA GLY A 202 7.23 12.96 -38.39
C GLY A 202 7.35 14.30 -39.14
N SER A 203 8.25 15.22 -38.76
CA SER A 203 8.20 16.60 -39.26
C SER A 203 9.44 17.12 -40.02
N ILE A 204 10.46 16.29 -40.29
CA ILE A 204 11.67 16.71 -41.06
C ILE A 204 11.84 15.91 -42.37
N VAL A 205 10.76 15.63 -43.11
CA VAL A 205 10.86 15.02 -44.46
C VAL A 205 10.27 15.90 -45.58
N LEU A 206 9.76 17.10 -45.29
CA LEU A 206 9.13 17.95 -46.33
C LEU A 206 9.76 19.33 -46.54
N LEU A 207 11.10 19.42 -46.57
CA LEU A 207 11.77 20.61 -47.09
C LEU A 207 12.94 20.24 -48.02
N GLY A 208 12.64 20.25 -49.33
CA GLY A 208 13.60 20.79 -50.30
C GLY A 208 14.45 19.80 -51.10
N LEU A 209 13.81 18.89 -51.83
CA LEU A 209 14.33 18.50 -53.15
C LEU A 209 14.14 19.70 -54.11
N GLY A 210 15.21 20.24 -54.68
CA GLY A 210 15.12 20.98 -55.95
C GLY A 210 15.82 22.33 -56.02
N SER A 211 17.11 22.32 -56.38
CA SER A 211 17.61 23.28 -57.38
C SER A 211 18.89 22.72 -58.02
N VAL A 212 18.66 21.95 -59.09
CA VAL A 212 19.66 21.54 -60.07
C VAL A 212 19.91 22.72 -61.04
N PHE A 213 21.18 22.94 -61.33
CA PHE A 213 21.81 23.77 -62.37
C PHE A 213 20.93 24.35 -63.51
N ALA A 214 21.09 25.65 -63.76
CA ALA A 214 21.02 26.21 -65.12
C ALA A 214 22.04 27.34 -65.29
N LYS A 215 23.23 26.93 -65.75
CA LYS A 215 24.27 27.76 -66.35
C LYS A 215 23.70 28.36 -67.65
N LYS A 216 23.64 29.68 -67.81
CA LYS A 216 23.45 30.30 -69.13
C LYS A 216 24.58 31.30 -69.41
N ARG A 217 25.22 31.09 -70.55
CA ARG A 217 26.39 31.80 -71.10
C ARG A 217 25.91 32.72 -72.24
N VAL A 218 26.72 33.75 -72.53
CA VAL A 218 26.81 34.62 -73.75
C VAL A 218 25.65 35.65 -73.94
N VAL A 219 25.79 36.90 -74.44
CA VAL A 219 26.79 37.62 -75.27
C VAL A 219 26.67 39.14 -75.00
N ASN A 220 27.80 39.86 -74.93
CA ASN A 220 28.15 41.06 -75.72
C ASN A 220 29.60 41.46 -75.42
#